data_AF-A0A3D0N860-F1
#
_entry.id   AF-A0A3D0N860-F1
#
_cell.length_a   1.000
_cell.length_b   1.000
_cell.length_c   1.000
_cell.angle_alpha   90.00
_cell.angle_beta   90.00
_cell.angle_gamma   90.00
#
_symmetry.space_group_name_H-M   'P 1'
#
loop_
_entity.id
_entity.type
_entity.pdbx_description
1 polymer ?
#
loop_
_entity_poly.entity_id
_entity_poly.type
_entity_poly.pdbx_seq_one_letter_code
_entity_poly.pdbx_strand_id
1 'polypeptide(L)' 'MKRSELNAILRESKQFLERMNFHLPVWAHWSPEDWARAGHEHDEIRDNMLGWDIT' A
#
# COMPACT_ATOMS: atom_id res chain seq x y z
N MET A 1 8.34 15.14 1.11
CA MET A 1 7.85 15.03 -0.28
C MET A 1 6.38 15.42 -0.34
N LYS A 2 5.91 15.96 -1.46
CA LYS A 2 4.48 16.28 -1.67
C LYS A 2 3.68 15.00 -1.85
N ARG A 3 2.40 15.00 -1.44
CA ARG A 3 1.51 13.85 -1.64
C ARG A 3 1.40 13.46 -3.12
N SER A 4 1.46 14.42 -4.03
CA SER A 4 1.47 14.18 -5.48
C SER A 4 2.69 13.38 -5.94
N GLU A 5 3.86 13.64 -5.38
CA GLU A 5 5.11 12.93 -5.69
C GLU A 5 5.05 11.50 -5.14
N LEU A 6 4.61 11.35 -3.88
CA LEU A 6 4.39 10.04 -3.26
C LEU A 6 3.43 9.19 -4.09
N ASN A 7 2.29 9.75 -4.50
CA ASN A 7 1.30 9.03 -5.31
C ASN A 7 1.84 8.62 -6.69
N ALA A 8 2.72 9.43 -7.29
CA ALA A 8 3.38 9.09 -8.55
C ALA A 8 4.31 7.88 -8.36
N ILE A 9 5.16 7.91 -7.33
CA ILE A 9 6.07 6.80 -6.98
C ILE A 9 5.28 5.52 -6.71
N LEU A 10 4.22 5.59 -5.90
CA LEU A 10 3.39 4.43 -5.56
C LEU A 10 2.77 3.77 -6.81
N ARG A 11 2.33 4.57 -7.78
CA ARG A 11 1.78 4.08 -9.06
C ARG A 11 2.85 3.42 -9.92
N GLU A 12 4.02 4.05 -10.05
CA GLU A 12 5.14 3.52 -10.81
C GLU A 12 5.67 2.22 -10.21
N SER A 13 5.79 2.15 -8.88
CA SER A 13 6.19 0.95 -8.15
C SER A 13 5.20 -0.21 -8.35
N LYS A 14 3.88 0.06 -8.27
CA LYS A 14 2.86 -0.97 -8.54
C LYS A 14 2.99 -1.55 -9.96
N GLN A 15 3.16 -0.68 -10.96
CA GLN A 15 3.38 -1.13 -12.35
C GLN A 15 4.68 -1.91 -12.51
N PHE A 16 5.74 -1.53 -11.82
CA PHE A 16 7.01 -2.26 -11.85
C PHE A 16 6.86 -3.67 -11.27
N LEU A 17 6.24 -3.81 -10.10
CA LEU A 17 6.01 -5.10 -9.45
C LEU A 17 5.17 -6.04 -10.33
N GLU A 18 4.12 -5.50 -10.97
CA GLU A 18 3.31 -6.24 -11.93
C GLU A 18 4.14 -6.77 -13.10
N ARG A 19 5.00 -5.94 -13.71
CA ARG A 19 5.90 -6.38 -14.80
C ARG A 19 6.88 -7.46 -14.36
N MET A 20 7.25 -7.47 -13.08
CA MET A 20 8.15 -8.48 -12.51
C MET A 20 7.43 -9.76 -12.07
N ASN A 21 6.10 -9.87 -12.28
CA ASN A 21 5.25 -10.92 -11.74
C ASN A 21 5.36 -11.06 -10.21
N PHE A 22 5.58 -9.93 -9.52
CA PHE A 22 5.60 -9.89 -8.06
C PHE A 22 4.21 -9.52 -7.54
N HIS A 23 3.54 -10.48 -6.90
CA HIS A 23 2.19 -10.28 -6.38
C HIS A 23 2.22 -9.72 -4.96
N LEU A 24 1.45 -8.65 -4.75
CA LEU A 24 1.25 -8.05 -3.45
C LEU A 24 0.00 -8.63 -2.77
N PRO A 25 -0.04 -8.62 -1.43
CA PRO A 25 -1.27 -8.91 -0.71
C PRO A 25 -2.36 -7.87 -1.03
N VAL A 26 -3.62 -8.29 -0.98
CA VAL A 26 -4.77 -7.46 -1.39
C VAL A 26 -4.83 -6.10 -0.70
N TRP A 27 -4.44 -6.03 0.58
CA TRP A 27 -4.45 -4.80 1.37
C TRP A 27 -3.41 -3.76 0.92
N ALA A 28 -2.40 -4.14 0.13
CA ALA A 28 -1.45 -3.19 -0.46
C ALA A 28 -2.09 -2.32 -1.56
N HIS A 29 -3.30 -2.68 -2.01
CA HIS A 29 -4.08 -1.95 -3.00
C HIS A 29 -5.19 -1.09 -2.40
N TRP A 30 -5.42 -1.18 -1.10
CA TRP A 30 -6.49 -0.47 -0.41
C TRP A 30 -6.32 1.04 -0.42
N SER A 31 -7.45 1.73 -0.55
CA SER A 31 -7.56 3.17 -0.34
C SER A 31 -7.60 3.50 1.16
N PRO A 32 -7.39 4.77 1.56
CA PRO A 32 -7.63 5.20 2.92
C PRO A 32 -9.05 4.87 3.41
N GLU A 33 -10.05 4.93 2.53
CA GLU A 33 -11.44 4.62 2.84
C GLU A 33 -11.66 3.12 3.09
N ASP A 34 -10.94 2.25 2.39
CA ASP A 34 -10.97 0.80 2.64
C ASP A 34 -10.34 0.48 4.01
N TRP A 35 -9.20 1.11 4.32
CA TRP A 35 -8.55 1.00 5.63
C TRP A 35 -9.43 1.52 6.77
N ALA A 36 -10.22 2.56 6.54
CA ALA A 36 -11.17 3.07 7.53
C ALA A 36 -12.34 2.10 7.81
N ARG A 37 -12.62 1.16 6.90
CA ARG A 37 -13.66 0.12 7.06
C ARG A 37 -13.09 -1.21 7.56
N ALA A 38 -11.78 -1.39 7.53
CA ALA A 38 -11.12 -2.60 7.97
C ALA A 38 -11.27 -2.78 9.49
N GLY A 39 -11.69 -3.96 9.93
CA GLY A 39 -11.90 -4.26 11.34
C GLY A 39 -10.61 -4.70 12.04
N HIS A 40 -10.78 -5.22 13.24
CA HIS A 40 -9.70 -5.69 14.11
C HIS A 40 -8.91 -6.87 13.55
N GLU A 41 -9.46 -7.59 12.58
CA GLU A 41 -8.77 -8.66 11.86
C GLU A 41 -7.53 -8.18 11.08
N HIS A 42 -7.38 -6.87 10.88
CA HIS A 42 -6.20 -6.25 10.25
C HIS A 42 -5.30 -5.48 11.24
N ASP A 43 -5.49 -5.65 12.56
CA ASP A 43 -4.69 -4.97 13.59
C ASP A 43 -3.19 -5.28 13.44
N GLU A 44 -2.81 -6.53 13.14
CA GLU A 44 -1.40 -6.93 12.96
C GLU A 44 -0.67 -6.10 11.90
N ILE A 45 -1.34 -5.73 10.81
CA ILE A 45 -0.76 -4.92 9.74
C ILE A 45 -0.45 -3.51 10.25
N ARG A 46 -1.37 -2.93 11.04
CA ARG A 46 -1.23 -1.58 11.60
C ARG A 46 -0.18 -1.57 12.71
N ASP A 47 -0.24 -2.53 13.63
CA ASP A 47 0.63 -2.61 14.79
C ASP A 47 2.09 -2.88 14.42
N ASN A 48 2.32 -3.63 13.33
CA ASN A 48 3.66 -3.94 12.83
C ASN A 48 4.09 -3.06 11.64
N MET A 49 3.32 -2.02 11.30
CA MET A 49 3.60 -1.09 10.20
C MET A 49 3.89 -1.77 8.86
N LEU A 50 3.16 -2.86 8.54
CA LEU A 50 3.34 -3.55 7.25
C LEU A 50 2.77 -2.69 6.12
N GLY A 51 3.50 -2.57 5.02
CA GLY A 51 3.01 -1.95 3.80
C GLY A 51 4.01 -1.03 3.13
N TRP A 52 3.47 0.02 2.50
CA TRP A 52 4.26 0.95 1.69
C TRP A 52 5.11 1.86 2.57
N ASP A 53 6.42 1.85 2.32
CA ASP A 53 7.37 2.80 2.88
C ASP A 53 8.08 3.54 1.73
N ILE A 54 8.11 4.88 1.80
CA ILE A 54 8.71 5.77 0.81
C ILE A 54 9.46 6.86 1.59
N THR A 55 10.79 6.86 1.46
CA THR A 55 11.71 7.79 2.14
C THR A 55 12.42 8.73 1.18
#